data_AF-A0A7L4N3G3-F1
#
_entry.id   AF-A0A7L4N3G3-F1
#
_cell.length_a   1.000
_cell.length_b   1.000
_cell.length_c   1.000
_cell.angle_alpha   90.00
_cell.angle_beta   90.00
_cell.angle_gamma   90.00
#
_symmetry.space_group_name_H-M   'P 1'
#
loop_
_entity.id
_entity.type
_entity.pdbx_description
1 polymer ?
#
loop_
_entity_poly.entity_id
_entity_poly.type
_entity_poly.pdbx_seq_one_letter_code
_entity_poly.pdbx_strand_id
1 'polypeptide(L)'
;RSASGADSRTAVSFLPPHQWRRRRRRARRAAEHARNGGEARWWWRRRGGRAGRCRSRAVRGGKARRGGGDSGHRVPPRPGRAWGGRSSLLVKSLVSSGSAPRCGGREAVVGHCGLEVGADRCSLCFPLQVFSFRLPMSCYDEDFFKEYFKMMANFLVLNVIICISLALWIVSITANTYYGTLQPISPWRWLFSVLVPVMIAVQGFKKKSLDHSGALGGLVVGFILTVANYSFFTSLLVFFVTSSKLTKWKKDIKKKIDSEYKEGGQRNWVQVFCNGGVPMELAVLYMIEKGPGEIPIDFSKQYTASWMCLSLLAALASSAGDTWASEIGSVMSKSEPRLITTWEKVPVGTNGAITLVGLLSSLFGGMAVGTAYFLTQLLFVTDLEVSAPQWPIVVFGAAAGLLGSIVDSYLGATMQYSGFDQNTGMVVNHETKDSKHISGKPILDNNTVNLFSSILIALVLPGVALCFWPRG
;
A
#
# COMPACT_ATOMS: atom_id res chain seq x y z
N ARG A 1 -30.38 72.76 21.02
CA ARG A 1 -28.95 72.59 20.63
C ARG A 1 -28.55 71.22 21.19
N SER A 2 -28.62 70.16 20.36
CA SER A 2 -27.48 69.53 19.67
C SER A 2 -26.55 68.75 20.60
N ALA A 3 -26.08 67.52 20.38
CA ALA A 3 -26.37 66.38 19.48
C ALA A 3 -25.05 65.60 19.32
N SER A 4 -25.02 64.30 19.65
CA SER A 4 -24.09 63.26 19.13
C SER A 4 -24.27 61.98 19.98
N GLY A 5 -24.07 60.76 19.48
CA GLY A 5 -23.80 60.30 18.11
C GLY A 5 -24.65 59.07 17.75
N ALA A 6 -24.74 58.74 16.47
CA ALA A 6 -25.79 57.87 15.94
C ALA A 6 -25.38 56.39 15.76
N ASP A 7 -26.40 55.54 15.93
CA ASP A 7 -26.44 54.13 15.51
C ASP A 7 -26.23 54.02 13.98
N SER A 8 -25.40 53.09 13.51
CA SER A 8 -25.25 52.82 12.07
C SER A 8 -25.17 51.32 11.75
N ARG A 9 -26.35 50.74 11.49
CA ARG A 9 -26.52 49.38 10.98
C ARG A 9 -26.06 49.30 9.53
N THR A 10 -25.06 48.47 9.23
CA THR A 10 -24.61 48.21 7.85
C THR A 10 -25.61 47.33 7.11
N ALA A 11 -26.38 47.92 6.20
CA ALA A 11 -27.36 47.20 5.40
C ALA A 11 -26.70 46.34 4.30
N VAL A 12 -27.05 45.05 4.26
CA VAL A 12 -26.67 44.15 3.16
C VAL A 12 -27.48 44.50 1.91
N SER A 13 -26.82 45.04 0.89
CA SER A 13 -27.47 45.51 -0.35
C SER A 13 -27.79 44.35 -1.30
N PHE A 14 -29.04 43.89 -1.27
CA PHE A 14 -29.56 42.93 -2.26
C PHE A 14 -29.60 43.55 -3.67
N LEU A 15 -28.93 42.91 -4.63
CA LEU A 15 -28.95 43.31 -6.05
C LEU A 15 -30.38 43.22 -6.64
N PRO A 16 -30.92 44.30 -7.23
CA PRO A 16 -32.30 44.32 -7.70
C PRO A 16 -32.56 43.30 -8.84
N PRO A 17 -33.78 42.73 -8.95
CA PRO A 17 -34.07 41.58 -9.82
C PRO A 17 -33.74 41.76 -11.31
N HIS A 18 -33.72 43.00 -11.81
CA HIS A 18 -33.38 43.31 -13.19
C HIS A 18 -31.91 42.99 -13.53
N GLN A 19 -30.98 43.15 -12.57
CA GLN A 19 -29.56 42.83 -12.78
C GLN A 19 -29.33 41.31 -12.80
N TRP A 20 -30.04 40.56 -11.96
CA TRP A 20 -30.06 39.09 -12.01
C TRP A 20 -30.54 38.56 -13.37
N ARG A 21 -31.60 39.15 -13.94
CA ARG A 21 -32.07 38.80 -15.30
C ARG A 21 -31.04 39.15 -16.37
N ARG A 22 -30.30 40.28 -16.25
CA ARG A 22 -29.19 40.62 -17.16
C ARG A 22 -28.01 39.63 -17.04
N ARG A 23 -27.59 39.24 -15.83
CA ARG A 23 -26.52 38.22 -15.64
C ARG A 23 -26.93 36.85 -16.19
N ARG A 24 -28.14 36.35 -15.92
CA ARG A 24 -28.64 35.09 -16.51
C ARG A 24 -28.71 35.13 -18.04
N ARG A 25 -29.10 36.26 -18.65
CA ARG A 25 -29.08 36.43 -20.12
C ARG A 25 -27.67 36.43 -20.70
N ARG A 26 -26.68 37.06 -20.03
CA ARG A 26 -25.27 36.99 -20.47
C ARG A 26 -24.71 35.57 -20.35
N ALA A 27 -24.98 34.86 -19.26
CA ALA A 27 -24.56 33.47 -19.07
C ALA A 27 -25.15 32.51 -20.12
N ARG A 28 -26.45 32.65 -20.47
CA ARG A 28 -27.05 31.88 -21.57
C ARG A 28 -26.39 32.17 -22.93
N ARG A 29 -26.16 33.44 -23.27
CA ARG A 29 -25.48 33.79 -24.53
C ARG A 29 -24.05 33.28 -24.62
N ALA A 30 -23.31 33.25 -23.50
CA ALA A 30 -21.98 32.64 -23.45
C ALA A 30 -22.04 31.11 -23.66
N ALA A 31 -23.02 30.44 -23.05
CA ALA A 31 -23.24 29.00 -23.25
C ALA A 31 -23.73 28.65 -24.67
N GLU A 32 -24.52 29.51 -25.32
CA GLU A 32 -24.93 29.36 -26.72
C GLU A 32 -23.76 29.59 -27.68
N HIS A 33 -22.90 30.59 -27.44
CA HIS A 33 -21.66 30.77 -28.22
C HIS A 33 -20.70 29.58 -28.10
N ALA A 34 -20.52 29.03 -26.89
CA ALA A 34 -19.69 27.85 -26.67
C ALA A 34 -20.27 26.56 -27.30
N ARG A 35 -21.60 26.52 -27.55
CA ARG A 35 -22.29 25.36 -28.13
C ARG A 35 -22.43 25.43 -29.66
N ASN A 36 -22.43 26.64 -30.23
CA ASN A 36 -22.49 26.86 -31.68
C ASN A 36 -21.11 27.14 -32.32
N GLY A 37 -20.06 27.35 -31.53
CA GLY A 37 -18.69 27.56 -31.99
C GLY A 37 -17.92 26.25 -32.22
N GLY A 38 -18.28 25.49 -33.24
CA GLY A 38 -17.50 24.34 -33.68
C GLY A 38 -16.98 24.49 -35.10
N GLU A 39 -15.66 24.35 -35.31
CA GLU A 39 -15.06 23.61 -36.44
C GLU A 39 -13.52 23.50 -36.31
N ALA A 40 -12.90 22.73 -37.23
CA ALA A 40 -11.50 22.28 -37.28
C ALA A 40 -11.10 21.28 -36.16
N ARG A 41 -11.10 19.95 -36.37
CA ARG A 41 -11.13 19.13 -37.60
C ARG A 41 -9.96 19.34 -38.57
N TRP A 42 -8.73 19.47 -38.06
CA TRP A 42 -7.49 19.33 -38.83
C TRP A 42 -6.45 18.58 -38.00
N TRP A 43 -6.01 17.39 -38.47
CA TRP A 43 -4.64 16.82 -38.31
C TRP A 43 -4.55 15.40 -38.90
N TRP A 44 -5.04 15.18 -40.13
CA TRP A 44 -4.66 14.01 -40.95
C TRP A 44 -4.62 14.39 -42.44
N ARG A 45 -3.51 14.03 -43.12
CA ARG A 45 -3.19 14.28 -44.54
C ARG A 45 -3.04 15.74 -45.01
N ARG A 46 -1.78 16.19 -45.15
CA ARG A 46 -1.09 16.32 -46.46
C ARG A 46 0.35 16.85 -46.33
N ARG A 47 1.32 15.96 -46.46
CA ARG A 47 2.54 16.23 -47.24
C ARG A 47 2.75 15.06 -48.20
N GLY A 48 2.32 15.23 -49.46
CA GLY A 48 3.06 14.64 -50.57
C GLY A 48 4.21 15.59 -50.93
N GLY A 49 5.28 15.17 -51.58
CA GLY A 49 5.63 13.82 -52.01
C GLY A 49 6.71 13.90 -53.10
N ARG A 50 7.65 12.96 -53.11
CA ARG A 50 8.58 12.57 -54.21
C ARG A 50 9.13 11.20 -53.79
N ALA A 51 8.69 10.11 -54.42
CA ALA A 51 9.20 9.58 -55.69
C ALA A 51 10.49 8.77 -55.48
N GLY A 52 10.36 7.44 -55.53
CA GLY A 52 11.44 6.47 -55.42
C GLY A 52 10.89 5.05 -55.56
N ARG A 53 10.94 4.50 -56.78
CA ARG A 53 10.46 3.14 -57.06
C ARG A 53 11.55 2.14 -56.68
N CYS A 54 11.18 1.00 -56.11
CA CYS A 54 11.69 -0.27 -56.64
C CYS A 54 10.73 -1.43 -56.34
N ARG A 55 10.62 -2.37 -57.31
CA ARG A 55 9.81 -3.59 -57.22
C ARG A 55 10.73 -4.81 -57.13
N SER A 56 10.41 -5.75 -56.24
CA SER A 56 10.66 -7.19 -56.45
C SER A 56 9.81 -7.96 -55.43
N ARG A 57 8.70 -8.58 -55.86
CA ARG A 57 8.58 -9.95 -56.43
C ARG A 57 8.60 -11.05 -55.36
N ALA A 58 7.43 -11.64 -55.15
CA ALA A 58 7.28 -12.92 -54.48
C ALA A 58 7.80 -14.07 -55.36
N VAL A 59 8.28 -15.14 -54.73
CA VAL A 59 8.43 -16.48 -55.34
C VAL A 59 7.92 -17.52 -54.34
N ARG A 60 6.92 -18.30 -54.74
CA ARG A 60 6.58 -19.59 -54.10
C ARG A 60 7.56 -20.65 -54.57
N GLY A 61 7.95 -21.57 -53.70
CA GLY A 61 8.73 -22.74 -54.09
C GLY A 61 8.67 -23.86 -53.05
N GLY A 62 7.66 -24.73 -53.15
CA GLY A 62 7.67 -26.01 -52.42
C GLY A 62 8.30 -27.11 -53.27
N LYS A 63 8.88 -28.13 -52.63
CA LYS A 63 9.06 -29.47 -53.21
C LYS A 63 9.29 -30.51 -52.12
N ALA A 64 8.73 -31.70 -52.33
CA ALA A 64 8.85 -32.86 -51.45
C ALA A 64 9.81 -33.92 -52.03
N ARG A 65 10.36 -34.77 -51.15
CA ARG A 65 10.77 -36.19 -51.33
C ARG A 65 11.28 -36.68 -49.95
N ARG A 66 10.78 -37.75 -49.32
CA ARG A 66 10.68 -39.21 -49.64
C ARG A 66 11.95 -40.01 -49.31
N GLY A 67 11.74 -41.07 -48.51
CA GLY A 67 12.67 -42.19 -48.25
C GLY A 67 13.48 -42.07 -46.95
N GLY A 68 13.57 -43.08 -46.08
CA GLY A 68 12.91 -44.40 -46.03
C GLY A 68 13.63 -45.38 -45.08
N GLY A 69 12.91 -46.35 -44.50
CA GLY A 69 13.46 -47.45 -43.67
C GLY A 69 13.90 -47.06 -42.23
N ASP A 70 13.97 -47.97 -41.26
CA ASP A 70 13.54 -49.38 -41.24
C ASP A 70 13.33 -49.91 -39.79
N SER A 71 12.60 -51.03 -39.67
CA SER A 71 12.56 -52.10 -38.64
C SER A 71 12.84 -51.86 -37.12
N GLY A 72 12.06 -52.52 -36.25
CA GLY A 72 12.41 -52.66 -34.82
C GLY A 72 11.29 -53.15 -33.87
N HIS A 73 10.97 -54.45 -33.85
CA HIS A 73 10.03 -55.05 -32.88
C HIS A 73 10.54 -55.04 -31.42
N ARG A 74 9.63 -54.87 -30.44
CA ARG A 74 9.15 -55.97 -29.53
C ARG A 74 8.14 -55.49 -28.48
N VAL A 75 7.19 -56.36 -28.14
CA VAL A 75 6.24 -56.24 -27.01
C VAL A 75 6.60 -57.31 -25.93
N PRO A 76 5.91 -57.47 -24.79
CA PRO A 76 6.55 -57.64 -23.47
C PRO A 76 6.60 -59.11 -23.01
N PRO A 77 6.95 -59.36 -21.72
CA PRO A 77 5.95 -60.05 -20.89
C PRO A 77 5.89 -59.62 -19.40
N ARG A 78 4.68 -59.79 -18.83
CA ARG A 78 4.42 -60.24 -17.44
C ARG A 78 3.98 -61.73 -17.54
N PRO A 79 3.73 -62.52 -16.46
CA PRO A 79 3.81 -62.25 -15.02
C PRO A 79 4.60 -63.33 -14.22
N GLY A 80 4.64 -63.22 -12.88
CA GLY A 80 5.08 -64.29 -11.96
C GLY A 80 4.59 -64.05 -10.53
N ARG A 81 4.19 -65.10 -9.81
CA ARG A 81 3.66 -65.04 -8.42
C ARG A 81 4.59 -65.79 -7.44
N ALA A 82 4.41 -65.48 -6.16
CA ALA A 82 4.37 -66.42 -5.01
C ALA A 82 5.66 -66.85 -4.27
N TRP A 83 5.54 -66.75 -2.92
CA TRP A 83 6.03 -67.64 -1.84
C TRP A 83 7.42 -67.47 -1.18
N GLY A 84 7.41 -67.61 0.16
CA GLY A 84 8.55 -67.86 1.06
C GLY A 84 9.44 -66.63 1.39
N GLY A 85 9.99 -66.45 2.59
CA GLY A 85 9.82 -67.17 3.86
C GLY A 85 11.12 -67.31 4.67
N ARG A 86 11.20 -66.65 5.84
CA ARG A 86 12.27 -66.77 6.90
C ARG A 86 13.65 -66.18 6.52
N SER A 87 14.17 -65.23 7.32
CA SER A 87 15.21 -65.42 8.38
C SER A 87 16.62 -65.64 7.82
N SER A 88 17.73 -65.11 8.34
CA SER A 88 18.05 -64.27 9.52
C SER A 88 19.40 -63.57 9.21
N LEU A 89 19.76 -62.42 9.80
CA LEU A 89 20.62 -62.35 10.99
C LEU A 89 20.92 -60.87 11.29
N LEU A 90 20.62 -60.40 12.51
CA LEU A 90 21.43 -59.37 13.15
C LEU A 90 21.28 -59.47 14.67
N VAL A 91 22.42 -59.39 15.37
CA VAL A 91 22.55 -59.85 16.76
C VAL A 91 22.20 -58.75 17.77
N LYS A 92 21.30 -59.13 18.68
CA LYS A 92 20.92 -58.52 19.96
C LYS A 92 22.09 -58.02 20.83
N SER A 93 21.85 -56.97 21.63
CA SER A 93 22.22 -56.77 23.07
C SER A 93 22.05 -55.28 23.43
N LEU A 94 21.64 -54.78 24.61
CA LEU A 94 20.79 -55.21 25.75
C LEU A 94 20.22 -53.86 26.33
N VAL A 95 18.95 -53.71 26.77
CA VAL A 95 18.39 -54.01 28.12
C VAL A 95 19.19 -53.30 29.25
N SER A 96 18.62 -52.50 30.19
CA SER A 96 17.21 -52.11 30.47
C SER A 96 17.11 -50.96 31.50
N SER A 97 15.91 -50.33 31.56
CA SER A 97 15.22 -49.72 32.75
C SER A 97 15.84 -48.57 33.56
N GLY A 98 15.03 -47.55 33.85
CA GLY A 98 15.27 -46.57 34.94
C GLY A 98 14.42 -45.30 34.88
N SER A 99 13.34 -45.26 35.67
CA SER A 99 12.35 -44.17 35.83
C SER A 99 12.89 -42.78 36.25
N ALA A 100 12.17 -41.72 35.85
CA ALA A 100 12.23 -40.32 36.33
C ALA A 100 11.67 -40.16 37.80
N PRO A 101 11.55 -38.97 38.46
CA PRO A 101 11.62 -37.58 37.94
C PRO A 101 12.12 -36.41 38.88
N ARG A 102 12.01 -35.14 38.40
CA ARG A 102 11.78 -33.83 39.08
C ARG A 102 12.88 -33.05 39.87
N CYS A 103 13.17 -31.85 39.34
CA CYS A 103 13.17 -30.47 39.93
C CYS A 103 13.73 -30.08 41.34
N GLY A 104 14.53 -29.00 41.34
CA GLY A 104 14.86 -28.09 42.48
C GLY A 104 16.25 -28.33 43.12
N GLY A 105 17.03 -27.35 43.60
CA GLY A 105 16.94 -25.87 43.57
C GLY A 105 17.62 -25.23 44.81
N ARG A 106 18.46 -24.18 44.64
CA ARG A 106 19.17 -23.37 45.69
C ARG A 106 20.27 -24.12 46.49
N GLU A 107 21.23 -23.51 47.21
CA GLU A 107 21.85 -22.16 47.23
C GLU A 107 23.21 -22.21 47.96
N ALA A 108 24.11 -21.26 47.64
CA ALA A 108 25.05 -20.56 48.55
C ALA A 108 26.36 -21.17 49.13
N VAL A 109 27.22 -20.19 49.51
CA VAL A 109 28.27 -20.13 50.55
C VAL A 109 29.75 -20.12 50.12
N VAL A 110 30.45 -19.12 50.68
CA VAL A 110 31.82 -18.63 50.50
C VAL A 110 32.85 -19.44 51.30
N GLY A 111 34.11 -19.48 50.86
CA GLY A 111 35.25 -19.96 51.66
C GLY A 111 36.57 -19.23 51.34
N HIS A 112 37.29 -18.78 52.37
CA HIS A 112 38.58 -18.06 52.31
C HIS A 112 39.75 -18.99 52.70
N CYS A 113 40.94 -18.75 52.12
CA CYS A 113 42.33 -19.02 52.60
C CYS A 113 43.27 -19.07 51.36
N GLY A 114 44.59 -18.84 51.42
CA GLY A 114 45.54 -18.51 52.50
C GLY A 114 46.98 -18.67 51.94
N LEU A 115 47.96 -17.87 52.39
CA LEU A 115 49.35 -17.89 51.86
C LEU A 115 50.16 -19.10 52.36
N GLU A 116 51.12 -19.56 51.55
CA GLU A 116 52.39 -20.18 52.00
C GLU A 116 53.57 -19.70 51.12
N VAL A 117 54.81 -19.84 51.63
CA VAL A 117 56.04 -19.17 51.15
C VAL A 117 57.23 -20.14 51.08
N GLY A 118 58.08 -19.98 50.05
CA GLY A 118 59.45 -20.51 49.97
C GLY A 118 59.84 -20.97 48.54
N ALA A 119 61.10 -21.04 48.13
CA ALA A 119 62.35 -20.40 48.59
C ALA A 119 63.42 -20.50 47.45
N ASP A 120 64.41 -19.61 47.45
CA ASP A 120 65.78 -19.77 46.91
C ASP A 120 66.05 -20.34 45.49
N ARG A 121 66.44 -19.47 44.52
CA ARG A 121 67.87 -19.26 44.11
C ARG A 121 68.06 -18.29 42.92
N CYS A 122 69.32 -17.85 42.76
CA CYS A 122 69.73 -16.67 42.00
C CYS A 122 69.99 -16.84 40.49
N SER A 123 70.04 -15.67 39.83
CA SER A 123 70.91 -15.28 38.71
C SER A 123 70.48 -15.52 37.26
N LEU A 124 70.12 -14.39 36.63
CA LEU A 124 70.42 -13.95 35.27
C LEU A 124 70.41 -14.99 34.13
N CYS A 125 69.37 -14.94 33.30
CA CYS A 125 69.54 -14.68 31.87
C CYS A 125 68.22 -14.16 31.25
N PHE A 126 68.23 -12.94 30.70
CA PHE A 126 67.14 -12.47 29.84
C PHE A 126 67.20 -13.22 28.49
N PRO A 127 66.04 -13.60 27.94
CA PRO A 127 65.67 -12.94 26.69
C PRO A 127 64.20 -12.47 26.67
N LEU A 128 63.90 -11.61 25.70
CA LEU A 128 62.58 -11.03 25.45
C LEU A 128 61.47 -12.09 25.46
N GLN A 129 60.51 -11.97 26.39
CA GLN A 129 59.17 -12.53 26.21
C GLN A 129 58.15 -11.40 26.10
N VAL A 130 57.52 -11.36 24.92
CA VAL A 130 56.41 -10.45 24.60
C VAL A 130 55.23 -10.79 25.50
N PHE A 131 55.00 -9.98 26.54
CA PHE A 131 53.73 -9.99 27.25
C PHE A 131 52.65 -9.45 26.31
N SER A 132 52.03 -10.36 25.54
CA SER A 132 50.81 -10.08 24.79
C SER A 132 49.69 -9.80 25.78
N PHE A 133 49.54 -8.54 26.15
CA PHE A 133 48.39 -8.03 26.89
C PHE A 133 47.18 -8.00 25.95
N ARG A 134 46.68 -9.20 25.59
CA ARG A 134 45.43 -9.39 24.84
C ARG A 134 44.26 -9.06 25.76
N LEU A 135 44.02 -7.76 25.93
CA LEU A 135 42.71 -7.25 26.32
C LEU A 135 41.66 -7.80 25.34
N PRO A 136 40.47 -8.22 25.82
CA PRO A 136 39.35 -8.60 24.96
C PRO A 136 38.68 -7.36 24.34
N MET A 137 39.46 -6.53 23.64
CA MET A 137 39.07 -5.20 23.17
C MET A 137 38.52 -5.21 21.72
N SER A 138 38.74 -6.30 20.98
CA SER A 138 38.39 -6.39 19.54
C SER A 138 36.90 -6.54 19.22
N CYS A 139 36.03 -6.84 20.20
CA CYS A 139 34.59 -7.02 19.96
C CYS A 139 33.77 -5.75 20.24
N TYR A 140 34.18 -4.96 21.25
CA TYR A 140 33.51 -3.70 21.60
C TYR A 140 33.75 -2.59 20.58
N ASP A 141 34.94 -2.54 19.98
CA ASP A 141 35.35 -1.43 19.11
C ASP A 141 34.57 -1.44 17.77
N GLU A 142 34.41 -2.61 17.14
CA GLU A 142 33.66 -2.78 15.89
C GLU A 142 32.18 -2.38 16.03
N ASP A 143 31.51 -2.80 17.10
CA ASP A 143 30.12 -2.39 17.35
C ASP A 143 30.02 -0.90 17.72
N PHE A 144 30.99 -0.35 18.48
CA PHE A 144 31.05 1.08 18.78
C PHE A 144 31.21 1.94 17.52
N PHE A 145 32.17 1.62 16.64
CA PHE A 145 32.36 2.32 15.37
C PHE A 145 31.10 2.23 14.49
N LYS A 146 30.48 1.06 14.42
CA LYS A 146 29.25 0.84 13.65
C LYS A 146 28.05 1.63 14.18
N GLU A 147 27.90 1.75 15.48
CA GLU A 147 26.89 2.63 16.09
C GLU A 147 27.22 4.12 15.86
N TYR A 148 28.50 4.51 15.97
CA TYR A 148 28.95 5.86 15.68
C TYR A 148 28.72 6.27 14.22
N PHE A 149 29.11 5.44 13.25
CA PHE A 149 28.84 5.66 11.82
C PHE A 149 27.34 5.75 11.53
N LYS A 150 26.52 4.93 12.19
CA LYS A 150 25.05 4.98 12.08
C LYS A 150 24.47 6.26 12.67
N MET A 151 25.01 6.74 13.80
CA MET A 151 24.63 8.03 14.40
C MET A 151 25.02 9.21 13.51
N MET A 152 26.25 9.23 13.01
CA MET A 152 26.75 10.26 12.09
C MET A 152 25.96 10.28 10.77
N ALA A 153 25.64 9.12 10.20
CA ALA A 153 24.79 9.01 9.01
C ALA A 153 23.36 9.52 9.28
N ASN A 154 22.77 9.19 10.43
CA ASN A 154 21.46 9.73 10.82
C ASN A 154 21.49 11.27 10.96
N PHE A 155 22.55 11.83 11.56
CA PHE A 155 22.73 13.27 11.70
C PHE A 155 22.87 13.95 10.33
N LEU A 156 23.69 13.40 9.42
CA LEU A 156 23.85 13.92 8.07
C LEU A 156 22.53 13.86 7.28
N VAL A 157 21.78 12.75 7.36
CA VAL A 157 20.44 12.63 6.75
C VAL A 157 19.47 13.67 7.32
N LEU A 158 19.47 13.89 8.64
CA LEU A 158 18.61 14.89 9.29
C LEU A 158 18.93 16.32 8.81
N ASN A 159 20.22 16.67 8.71
CA ASN A 159 20.64 17.97 8.18
C ASN A 159 20.20 18.15 6.71
N VAL A 160 20.37 17.13 5.86
CA VAL A 160 19.89 17.15 4.47
C VAL A 160 18.37 17.34 4.41
N ILE A 161 17.59 16.65 5.26
CA ILE A 161 16.14 16.81 5.35
C ILE A 161 15.75 18.24 5.75
N ILE A 162 16.43 18.83 6.75
CA ILE A 162 16.20 20.22 7.19
C ILE A 162 16.52 21.20 6.05
N CYS A 163 17.66 21.04 5.37
CA CYS A 163 18.03 21.88 4.23
C CYS A 163 17.02 21.80 3.08
N ILE A 164 16.56 20.59 2.71
CA ILE A 164 15.53 20.39 1.67
C ILE A 164 14.21 21.06 2.10
N SER A 165 13.78 20.86 3.35
CA SER A 165 12.57 21.47 3.89
C SER A 165 12.62 23.00 3.85
N LEU A 166 13.74 23.59 4.28
CA LEU A 166 13.93 25.04 4.27
C LEU A 166 13.97 25.60 2.83
N ALA A 167 14.62 24.90 1.90
CA ALA A 167 14.64 25.29 0.49
C ALA A 167 13.24 25.27 -0.12
N LEU A 168 12.45 24.21 0.10
CA LEU A 168 11.05 24.13 -0.36
C LEU A 168 10.17 25.24 0.25
N TRP A 169 10.39 25.56 1.52
CA TRP A 169 9.69 26.66 2.19
C TRP A 169 10.04 28.03 1.61
N ILE A 170 11.33 28.31 1.39
CA ILE A 170 11.79 29.56 0.76
C ILE A 170 11.19 29.70 -0.64
N VAL A 171 11.25 28.64 -1.46
CA VAL A 171 10.62 28.63 -2.80
C VAL A 171 9.12 28.86 -2.72
N SER A 172 8.42 28.26 -1.76
CA SER A 172 6.98 28.47 -1.53
C SER A 172 6.63 29.91 -1.18
N ILE A 173 7.43 30.56 -0.31
CA ILE A 173 7.27 31.99 0.00
C ILE A 173 7.55 32.84 -1.23
N THR A 174 8.67 32.62 -1.93
CA THR A 174 9.02 33.39 -3.14
C THR A 174 7.95 33.27 -4.22
N ALA A 175 7.39 32.07 -4.42
CA ALA A 175 6.27 31.85 -5.33
C ALA A 175 5.00 32.60 -4.90
N ASN A 176 4.67 32.62 -3.60
CA ASN A 176 3.56 33.44 -3.12
C ASN A 176 3.82 34.94 -3.35
N THR A 177 5.02 35.46 -3.02
CA THR A 177 5.37 36.87 -3.27
C THR A 177 5.28 37.25 -4.75
N TYR A 178 5.59 36.31 -5.67
CA TYR A 178 5.53 36.56 -7.11
C TYR A 178 4.12 36.44 -7.71
N TYR A 179 3.35 35.40 -7.33
CA TYR A 179 2.03 35.13 -7.89
C TYR A 179 0.85 35.71 -7.10
N GLY A 180 1.08 36.18 -5.86
CA GLY A 180 0.11 36.88 -5.00
C GLY A 180 -1.14 36.08 -4.60
N THR A 181 -1.21 34.80 -4.94
CA THR A 181 -2.44 33.98 -4.95
C THR A 181 -2.30 32.63 -4.24
N LEU A 182 -1.10 32.30 -3.75
CA LEU A 182 -0.79 31.01 -3.13
C LEU A 182 -0.81 31.14 -1.60
N GLN A 183 -1.59 30.31 -0.89
CA GLN A 183 -1.53 30.28 0.57
C GLN A 183 -0.12 29.83 1.02
N PRO A 184 0.60 30.63 1.83
CA PRO A 184 1.96 30.31 2.22
C PRO A 184 1.98 29.10 3.17
N ILE A 185 2.75 28.09 2.80
CA ILE A 185 2.89 26.86 3.58
C ILE A 185 3.79 27.11 4.79
N SER A 186 3.38 26.66 5.98
CA SER A 186 4.21 26.81 7.18
C SER A 186 5.51 26.00 7.08
N PRO A 187 6.65 26.49 7.63
CA PRO A 187 7.92 25.76 7.55
C PRO A 187 7.84 24.40 8.26
N TRP A 188 7.03 24.28 9.33
CA TRP A 188 6.77 23.00 9.98
C TRP A 188 6.07 22.00 9.08
N ARG A 189 5.11 22.44 8.26
CA ARG A 189 4.40 21.55 7.31
C ARG A 189 5.35 20.99 6.26
N TRP A 190 6.27 21.81 5.74
CA TRP A 190 7.36 21.32 4.88
C TRP A 190 8.24 20.30 5.59
N LEU A 191 8.64 20.58 6.84
CA LEU A 191 9.51 19.68 7.59
C LEU A 191 8.86 18.32 7.84
N PHE A 192 7.61 18.30 8.31
CA PHE A 192 6.86 17.06 8.50
C PHE A 192 6.65 16.30 7.17
N SER A 193 6.39 17.02 6.07
CA SER A 193 6.16 16.41 4.75
C SER A 193 7.40 15.77 4.14
N VAL A 194 8.61 16.25 4.45
CA VAL A 194 9.85 15.56 4.06
C VAL A 194 10.21 14.48 5.07
N LEU A 195 10.26 14.81 6.36
CA LEU A 195 10.78 13.95 7.42
C LEU A 195 9.95 12.67 7.60
N VAL A 196 8.62 12.78 7.72
CA VAL A 196 7.79 11.63 8.11
C VAL A 196 7.67 10.62 6.97
N PRO A 197 7.38 10.98 5.70
CA PRO A 197 7.40 10.03 4.59
C PRO A 197 8.76 9.35 4.38
N VAL A 198 9.89 10.07 4.56
CA VAL A 198 11.22 9.45 4.53
C VAL A 198 11.38 8.42 5.65
N MET A 199 11.02 8.75 6.90
CA MET A 199 11.08 7.82 8.02
C MET A 199 10.22 6.56 7.79
N ILE A 200 9.00 6.74 7.26
CA ILE A 200 8.07 5.63 6.98
C ILE A 200 8.55 4.78 5.80
N ALA A 201 9.06 5.37 4.71
CA ALA A 201 9.62 4.65 3.59
C ALA A 201 10.85 3.82 4.00
N VAL A 202 11.78 4.40 4.76
CA VAL A 202 12.96 3.71 5.30
C VAL A 202 12.56 2.56 6.24
N GLN A 203 11.56 2.77 7.11
CA GLN A 203 11.04 1.69 7.95
C GLN A 203 10.32 0.60 7.15
N GLY A 204 9.53 0.97 6.14
CA GLY A 204 8.82 0.05 5.25
C GLY A 204 9.78 -0.86 4.50
N PHE A 205 10.84 -0.27 3.94
CA PHE A 205 11.93 -0.99 3.28
C PHE A 205 12.67 -1.92 4.26
N LYS A 206 13.18 -1.40 5.39
CA LYS A 206 13.88 -2.21 6.42
C LYS A 206 13.04 -3.38 6.95
N LYS A 207 11.73 -3.22 7.03
CA LYS A 207 10.79 -4.26 7.50
C LYS A 207 10.36 -5.23 6.38
N LYS A 208 10.91 -5.16 5.16
CA LYS A 208 10.48 -5.91 3.96
C LYS A 208 8.99 -5.73 3.61
N SER A 209 8.42 -4.53 3.80
CA SER A 209 7.04 -4.19 3.38
C SER A 209 6.97 -3.42 2.06
N LEU A 210 8.08 -2.82 1.66
CA LEU A 210 8.26 -2.14 0.38
C LEU A 210 9.56 -2.64 -0.23
N ASP A 211 9.61 -2.81 -1.55
CA ASP A 211 10.89 -2.89 -2.26
C ASP A 211 11.48 -1.49 -2.49
N HIS A 212 12.64 -1.40 -3.16
CA HIS A 212 13.28 -0.11 -3.46
C HIS A 212 12.37 0.85 -4.25
N SER A 213 11.61 0.33 -5.20
CA SER A 213 10.70 1.12 -6.03
C SER A 213 9.44 1.54 -5.26
N GLY A 214 8.89 0.65 -4.44
CA GLY A 214 7.77 0.94 -3.55
C GLY A 214 8.12 1.95 -2.47
N ALA A 215 9.36 1.94 -1.96
CA ALA A 215 9.86 2.95 -1.04
C ALA A 215 9.93 4.34 -1.68
N LEU A 216 10.40 4.44 -2.93
CA LEU A 216 10.45 5.71 -3.67
C LEU A 216 9.04 6.22 -4.03
N GLY A 217 8.17 5.36 -4.55
CA GLY A 217 6.76 5.70 -4.82
C GLY A 217 6.01 6.13 -3.56
N GLY A 218 6.24 5.41 -2.45
CA GLY A 218 5.63 5.71 -1.14
C GLY A 218 6.12 7.03 -0.55
N LEU A 219 7.36 7.42 -0.81
CA LEU A 219 7.89 8.74 -0.44
C LEU A 219 7.16 9.85 -1.23
N VAL A 220 7.00 9.70 -2.55
CA VAL A 220 6.30 10.71 -3.39
C VAL A 220 4.84 10.87 -2.99
N VAL A 221 4.09 9.75 -2.90
CA VAL A 221 2.67 9.77 -2.50
C VAL A 221 2.53 10.31 -1.06
N GLY A 222 3.36 9.85 -0.14
CA GLY A 222 3.34 10.31 1.26
C GLY A 222 3.64 11.80 1.40
N PHE A 223 4.64 12.31 0.67
CA PHE A 223 4.99 13.73 0.63
C PHE A 223 3.81 14.58 0.15
N ILE A 224 3.24 14.25 -1.02
CA ILE A 224 2.11 15.00 -1.60
C ILE A 224 0.91 15.03 -0.66
N LEU A 225 0.54 13.89 -0.07
CA LEU A 225 -0.59 13.83 0.87
C LEU A 225 -0.32 14.63 2.15
N THR A 226 0.91 14.62 2.67
CA THR A 226 1.27 15.40 3.88
C THR A 226 1.25 16.90 3.62
N VAL A 227 1.78 17.35 2.47
CA VAL A 227 1.72 18.77 2.07
C VAL A 227 0.26 19.19 1.88
N ALA A 228 -0.61 18.36 1.32
CA ALA A 228 -2.01 18.70 1.05
C ALA A 228 -2.88 18.82 2.32
N ASN A 229 -2.99 17.75 3.11
CA ASN A 229 -3.84 17.68 4.30
C ASN A 229 -3.36 16.51 5.18
N TYR A 230 -3.04 16.76 6.46
CA TYR A 230 -2.56 15.73 7.38
C TYR A 230 -3.55 14.57 7.52
N SER A 231 -4.86 14.82 7.40
CA SER A 231 -5.92 13.80 7.41
C SER A 231 -5.78 12.81 6.25
N PHE A 232 -5.26 13.25 5.09
CA PHE A 232 -4.96 12.38 3.96
C PHE A 232 -3.75 11.50 4.27
N PHE A 233 -2.68 12.09 4.80
CA PHE A 233 -1.47 11.35 5.17
C PHE A 233 -1.72 10.33 6.29
N THR A 234 -2.45 10.67 7.35
CA THR A 234 -2.76 9.74 8.44
C THR A 234 -3.65 8.58 7.98
N SER A 235 -4.58 8.85 7.06
CA SER A 235 -5.37 7.81 6.38
C SER A 235 -4.47 6.83 5.62
N LEU A 236 -3.54 7.34 4.79
CA LEU A 236 -2.56 6.53 4.07
C LEU A 236 -1.65 5.75 5.04
N LEU A 237 -1.20 6.39 6.12
CA LEU A 237 -0.31 5.80 7.11
C LEU A 237 -0.99 4.64 7.85
N VAL A 238 -2.24 4.80 8.28
CA VAL A 238 -3.00 3.73 8.93
C VAL A 238 -3.29 2.59 7.97
N PHE A 239 -3.68 2.87 6.73
CA PHE A 239 -3.79 1.84 5.68
C PHE A 239 -2.48 1.07 5.52
N PHE A 240 -1.36 1.77 5.29
CA PHE A 240 -0.06 1.15 5.06
C PHE A 240 0.43 0.32 6.25
N VAL A 241 0.37 0.87 7.47
CA VAL A 241 0.90 0.23 8.69
C VAL A 241 0.04 -0.98 9.09
N THR A 242 -1.29 -0.88 9.02
CA THR A 242 -2.17 -2.00 9.39
C THR A 242 -2.07 -3.12 8.36
N SER A 243 -2.21 -2.81 7.08
CA SER A 243 -2.11 -3.78 5.99
C SER A 243 -0.73 -4.44 5.94
N SER A 244 0.36 -3.72 6.23
CA SER A 244 1.71 -4.28 6.32
C SER A 244 1.98 -5.13 7.58
N LYS A 245 1.11 -5.06 8.59
CA LYS A 245 1.07 -6.04 9.70
C LYS A 245 0.29 -7.28 9.28
N LEU A 246 -0.84 -7.11 8.59
CA LEU A 246 -1.69 -8.21 8.13
C LEU A 246 -1.02 -9.10 7.08
N THR A 247 -0.30 -8.53 6.09
CA THR A 247 0.54 -9.30 5.14
C THR A 247 1.58 -10.19 5.83
N LYS A 248 1.97 -9.84 7.07
CA LYS A 248 2.96 -10.58 7.87
C LYS A 248 2.34 -11.51 8.92
N TRP A 249 1.02 -11.49 9.06
CA TRP A 249 0.30 -12.35 9.98
C TRP A 249 0.04 -13.71 9.33
N LYS A 250 0.38 -14.80 10.05
CA LYS A 250 0.31 -16.21 9.61
C LYS A 250 0.88 -16.50 8.21
N LYS A 251 2.07 -15.96 7.91
CA LYS A 251 2.81 -16.18 6.65
C LYS A 251 2.90 -17.65 6.22
N ASP A 252 3.08 -18.56 7.17
CA ASP A 252 3.27 -20.00 6.90
C ASP A 252 2.01 -20.69 6.35
N ILE A 253 0.83 -20.10 6.59
CA ILE A 253 -0.42 -20.51 5.95
C ILE A 253 -0.53 -19.84 4.57
N LYS A 254 -0.25 -18.54 4.47
CA LYS A 254 -0.33 -17.76 3.22
C LYS A 254 0.54 -18.36 2.11
N LYS A 255 1.77 -18.77 2.44
CA LYS A 255 2.69 -19.47 1.54
C LYS A 255 2.18 -20.81 0.97
N LYS A 256 1.12 -21.40 1.55
CA LYS A 256 0.50 -22.66 1.10
C LYS A 256 -0.80 -22.48 0.30
N ILE A 257 -1.34 -21.26 0.25
CA ILE A 257 -2.62 -20.96 -0.40
C ILE A 257 -2.48 -19.94 -1.53
N ASP A 258 -1.43 -19.12 -1.51
CA ASP A 258 -1.15 -18.07 -2.49
C ASP A 258 0.12 -18.43 -3.29
N SER A 259 -0.07 -18.67 -4.60
CA SER A 259 1.01 -18.98 -5.54
C SER A 259 1.94 -17.79 -5.83
N GLU A 260 1.52 -16.55 -5.55
CA GLU A 260 2.27 -15.32 -5.78
C GLU A 260 2.89 -14.72 -4.50
N TYR A 261 2.84 -15.46 -3.38
CA TYR A 261 3.27 -14.99 -2.07
C TYR A 261 4.71 -14.45 -2.05
N LYS A 262 4.86 -13.15 -1.71
CA LYS A 262 6.15 -12.47 -1.55
C LYS A 262 6.55 -12.35 -0.09
N GLU A 263 7.81 -12.67 0.23
CA GLU A 263 8.30 -12.64 1.61
C GLU A 263 8.20 -11.22 2.24
N GLY A 264 7.27 -11.06 3.19
CA GLY A 264 7.02 -9.79 3.88
C GLY A 264 5.93 -8.91 3.27
N GLY A 265 5.37 -9.31 2.11
CA GLY A 265 4.41 -8.50 1.35
C GLY A 265 5.06 -7.26 0.75
N GLN A 266 6.24 -7.42 0.12
CA GLN A 266 6.99 -6.33 -0.50
C GLN A 266 6.21 -5.73 -1.67
N ARG A 267 5.63 -4.54 -1.44
CA ARG A 267 4.92 -3.79 -2.48
C ARG A 267 5.92 -3.01 -3.34
N ASN A 268 5.69 -3.03 -4.65
CA ASN A 268 6.46 -2.29 -5.64
C ASN A 268 5.82 -0.92 -5.92
N TRP A 269 6.47 -0.09 -6.75
CA TRP A 269 5.94 1.22 -7.11
C TRP A 269 4.56 1.15 -7.78
N VAL A 270 4.30 0.12 -8.60
CA VAL A 270 3.00 -0.08 -9.28
C VAL A 270 1.89 -0.25 -8.25
N GLN A 271 2.06 -1.11 -7.25
CA GLN A 271 1.09 -1.29 -6.16
C GLN A 271 0.86 -0.02 -5.35
N VAL A 272 1.92 0.76 -5.11
CA VAL A 272 1.78 2.05 -4.42
C VAL A 272 1.00 3.06 -5.25
N PHE A 273 1.18 3.08 -6.58
CA PHE A 273 0.44 3.96 -7.48
C PHE A 273 -1.00 3.49 -7.73
N CYS A 274 -1.27 2.20 -7.82
CA CYS A 274 -2.64 1.68 -7.97
C CYS A 274 -3.51 2.01 -6.75
N ASN A 275 -2.96 1.90 -5.54
CA ASN A 275 -3.72 2.12 -4.30
C ASN A 275 -3.60 3.56 -3.76
N GLY A 276 -2.55 4.29 -4.14
CA GLY A 276 -2.22 5.64 -3.65
C GLY A 276 -2.26 6.74 -4.71
N GLY A 277 -2.31 6.41 -5.99
CA GLY A 277 -2.29 7.38 -7.10
C GLY A 277 -3.55 8.21 -7.21
N VAL A 278 -4.73 7.59 -7.08
CA VAL A 278 -6.02 8.31 -7.03
C VAL A 278 -6.09 9.27 -5.82
N PRO A 279 -5.73 8.84 -4.59
CA PRO A 279 -5.51 9.75 -3.46
C PRO A 279 -4.52 10.88 -3.76
N MET A 280 -3.39 10.59 -4.42
CA MET A 280 -2.37 11.58 -4.76
C MET A 280 -2.87 12.63 -5.74
N GLU A 281 -3.58 12.22 -6.80
CA GLU A 281 -4.19 13.12 -7.78
C GLU A 281 -5.25 14.02 -7.12
N LEU A 282 -6.13 13.45 -6.31
CA LEU A 282 -7.14 14.20 -5.55
C LEU A 282 -6.51 15.17 -4.55
N ALA A 283 -5.39 14.80 -3.91
CA ALA A 283 -4.64 15.69 -3.03
C ALA A 283 -4.00 16.88 -3.79
N VAL A 284 -3.51 16.66 -5.01
CA VAL A 284 -3.01 17.75 -5.88
C VAL A 284 -4.15 18.66 -6.32
N LEU A 285 -5.28 18.12 -6.76
CA LEU A 285 -6.47 18.91 -7.14
C LEU A 285 -7.01 19.73 -5.96
N TYR A 286 -7.03 19.14 -4.75
CA TYR A 286 -7.38 19.83 -3.51
C TYR A 286 -6.45 21.01 -3.22
N MET A 287 -5.13 20.81 -3.32
CA MET A 287 -4.14 21.89 -3.16
C MET A 287 -4.31 23.00 -4.20
N ILE A 288 -4.72 22.68 -5.44
CA ILE A 288 -4.96 23.67 -6.49
C ILE A 288 -6.25 24.47 -6.23
N GLU A 289 -7.34 23.84 -5.75
CA GLU A 289 -8.63 24.52 -5.58
C GLU A 289 -8.81 25.23 -4.22
N LYS A 290 -8.14 24.75 -3.16
CA LYS A 290 -8.27 25.31 -1.79
C LYS A 290 -6.95 25.73 -1.16
N GLY A 291 -5.83 25.23 -1.67
CA GLY A 291 -4.56 25.30 -0.97
C GLY A 291 -4.39 24.19 0.07
N PRO A 292 -3.19 24.07 0.64
CA PRO A 292 -2.87 23.07 1.66
C PRO A 292 -3.45 23.49 3.01
N GLY A 293 -4.12 22.56 3.69
CA GLY A 293 -4.82 22.85 4.94
C GLY A 293 -5.85 21.79 5.29
N GLU A 294 -6.17 21.72 6.58
CA GLU A 294 -7.17 20.85 7.15
C GLU A 294 -8.51 21.60 7.18
N ILE A 295 -9.51 21.12 6.44
CA ILE A 295 -10.88 21.67 6.47
C ILE A 295 -11.86 20.64 7.04
N PRO A 296 -12.92 21.09 7.74
CA PRO A 296 -14.06 20.24 8.07
C PRO A 296 -14.86 19.90 6.80
N ILE A 297 -15.44 18.70 6.77
CA ILE A 297 -16.27 18.23 5.66
C ILE A 297 -17.68 18.81 5.83
N ASP A 298 -18.01 19.80 5.01
CA ASP A 298 -19.29 20.51 4.96
C ASP A 298 -19.63 20.86 3.50
N PHE A 299 -20.55 20.08 2.93
CA PHE A 299 -21.02 20.28 1.55
C PHE A 299 -21.78 21.59 1.32
N SER A 300 -22.28 22.24 2.38
CA SER A 300 -23.03 23.49 2.30
C SER A 300 -22.09 24.69 2.14
N LYS A 301 -20.96 24.67 2.85
CA LYS A 301 -19.94 25.72 2.82
C LYS A 301 -18.88 25.48 1.73
N GLN A 302 -18.39 24.25 1.58
CA GLN A 302 -17.27 23.90 0.72
C GLN A 302 -17.52 22.60 -0.06
N TYR A 303 -18.48 22.63 -0.99
CA TYR A 303 -18.91 21.47 -1.79
C TYR A 303 -17.75 20.68 -2.43
N THR A 304 -16.95 21.30 -3.30
CA THR A 304 -15.92 20.57 -4.07
C THR A 304 -14.82 20.01 -3.18
N ALA A 305 -14.42 20.75 -2.16
CA ALA A 305 -13.35 20.34 -1.25
C ALA A 305 -13.79 19.17 -0.37
N SER A 306 -15.00 19.25 0.20
CA SER A 306 -15.64 18.16 0.94
C SER A 306 -15.77 16.90 0.07
N TRP A 307 -16.12 17.08 -1.22
CA TRP A 307 -16.14 15.99 -2.19
C TRP A 307 -14.76 15.37 -2.40
N MET A 308 -13.72 16.17 -2.70
CA MET A 308 -12.35 15.68 -2.88
C MET A 308 -11.81 14.95 -1.64
N CYS A 309 -12.06 15.50 -0.44
CA CYS A 309 -11.72 14.87 0.84
C CYS A 309 -12.36 13.48 0.99
N LEU A 310 -13.67 13.36 0.71
CA LEU A 310 -14.38 12.08 0.77
C LEU A 310 -13.99 11.13 -0.37
N SER A 311 -13.75 11.61 -1.59
CA SER A 311 -13.24 10.79 -2.70
C SER A 311 -11.89 10.15 -2.34
N LEU A 312 -10.99 10.94 -1.74
CA LEU A 312 -9.66 10.49 -1.32
C LEU A 312 -9.76 9.47 -0.19
N LEU A 313 -10.56 9.76 0.83
CA LEU A 313 -10.84 8.83 1.93
C LEU A 313 -11.46 7.53 1.40
N ALA A 314 -12.39 7.61 0.46
CA ALA A 314 -13.06 6.45 -0.12
C ALA A 314 -12.10 5.55 -0.90
N ALA A 315 -11.18 6.12 -1.69
CA ALA A 315 -10.14 5.36 -2.38
C ALA A 315 -9.22 4.61 -1.39
N LEU A 316 -8.69 5.31 -0.37
CA LEU A 316 -7.82 4.71 0.65
C LEU A 316 -8.55 3.65 1.49
N ALA A 317 -9.80 3.92 1.88
CA ALA A 317 -10.62 2.99 2.64
C ALA A 317 -11.01 1.76 1.81
N SER A 318 -11.28 1.92 0.51
CA SER A 318 -11.51 0.81 -0.42
C SER A 318 -10.29 -0.13 -0.49
N SER A 319 -9.10 0.41 -0.75
CA SER A 319 -7.86 -0.37 -0.82
C SER A 319 -7.48 -1.01 0.54
N ALA A 320 -7.76 -0.33 1.65
CA ALA A 320 -7.60 -0.89 2.98
C ALA A 320 -8.61 -2.02 3.25
N GLY A 321 -9.86 -1.83 2.83
CA GLY A 321 -10.93 -2.80 2.96
C GLY A 321 -10.60 -4.10 2.24
N ASP A 322 -10.24 -4.03 0.95
CA ASP A 322 -9.80 -5.20 0.19
C ASP A 322 -8.61 -5.90 0.84
N THR A 323 -7.55 -5.16 1.19
CA THR A 323 -6.36 -5.77 1.81
C THR A 323 -6.70 -6.45 3.14
N TRP A 324 -7.61 -5.91 3.95
CA TRP A 324 -8.05 -6.56 5.17
C TRP A 324 -8.92 -7.79 4.91
N ALA A 325 -9.80 -7.75 3.90
CA ALA A 325 -10.63 -8.89 3.51
C ALA A 325 -9.80 -10.08 3.01
N SER A 326 -8.85 -9.82 2.10
CA SER A 326 -7.97 -10.85 1.54
C SER A 326 -7.00 -11.41 2.58
N GLU A 327 -6.34 -10.55 3.38
CA GLU A 327 -5.30 -10.97 4.33
C GLU A 327 -5.84 -11.63 5.62
N ILE A 328 -7.08 -11.33 6.03
CA ILE A 328 -7.74 -11.94 7.20
C ILE A 328 -8.68 -13.06 6.77
N GLY A 329 -9.51 -12.84 5.74
CA GLY A 329 -10.51 -13.80 5.27
C GLY A 329 -9.90 -15.12 4.83
N SER A 330 -8.81 -15.08 4.07
CA SER A 330 -8.07 -16.27 3.59
C SER A 330 -7.52 -17.16 4.72
N VAL A 331 -7.28 -16.60 5.90
CA VAL A 331 -6.59 -17.25 7.04
C VAL A 331 -7.53 -17.58 8.21
N MET A 332 -8.64 -16.85 8.34
CA MET A 332 -9.55 -16.94 9.49
C MET A 332 -10.94 -17.44 9.13
N SER A 333 -11.32 -17.45 7.85
CA SER A 333 -12.57 -18.11 7.41
C SER A 333 -12.45 -19.62 7.59
N LYS A 334 -13.28 -20.19 8.47
CA LYS A 334 -13.46 -21.66 8.59
C LYS A 334 -14.41 -22.23 7.53
N SER A 335 -15.22 -21.37 6.92
CA SER A 335 -16.11 -21.70 5.81
C SER A 335 -15.40 -21.53 4.48
N GLU A 336 -15.67 -22.42 3.53
CA GLU A 336 -15.26 -22.28 2.14
C GLU A 336 -15.78 -20.94 1.56
N PRO A 337 -14.95 -20.18 0.83
CA PRO A 337 -15.35 -18.91 0.24
C PRO A 337 -16.33 -19.14 -0.90
N ARG A 338 -17.17 -18.13 -1.17
CA ARG A 338 -18.17 -18.16 -2.24
C ARG A 338 -17.86 -17.14 -3.32
N LEU A 339 -17.94 -17.53 -4.59
CA LEU A 339 -17.76 -16.59 -5.69
C LEU A 339 -18.90 -15.57 -5.70
N ILE A 340 -18.59 -14.27 -5.76
CA ILE A 340 -19.61 -13.21 -5.62
C ILE A 340 -20.66 -13.21 -6.74
N THR A 341 -20.34 -13.75 -7.91
CA THR A 341 -21.22 -13.76 -9.10
C THR A 341 -22.17 -14.97 -9.15
N THR A 342 -21.71 -16.17 -8.79
CA THR A 342 -22.53 -17.41 -8.84
C THR A 342 -23.00 -17.90 -7.47
N TRP A 343 -22.44 -17.37 -6.37
CA TRP A 343 -22.64 -17.81 -5.00
C TRP A 343 -22.19 -19.26 -4.69
N GLU A 344 -21.53 -19.91 -5.65
CA GLU A 344 -20.96 -21.24 -5.51
C GLU A 344 -19.70 -21.25 -4.64
N LYS A 345 -19.44 -22.37 -3.99
CA LYS A 345 -18.23 -22.60 -3.19
C LYS A 345 -17.03 -22.78 -4.11
N VAL A 346 -15.94 -22.07 -3.84
CA VAL A 346 -14.71 -22.12 -4.63
C VAL A 346 -13.48 -22.31 -3.73
N PRO A 347 -12.33 -22.77 -4.26
CA PRO A 347 -11.10 -22.87 -3.48
C PRO A 347 -10.62 -21.51 -2.94
N VAL A 348 -9.92 -21.52 -1.81
CA VAL A 348 -9.24 -20.33 -1.27
C VAL A 348 -8.18 -19.86 -2.27
N GLY A 349 -8.10 -18.53 -2.50
CA GLY A 349 -7.26 -17.92 -3.53
C GLY A 349 -7.98 -17.63 -4.85
N THR A 350 -9.26 -18.01 -4.99
CA THR A 350 -10.07 -17.63 -6.17
C THR A 350 -10.39 -16.14 -6.17
N ASN A 351 -10.10 -15.46 -7.28
CA ASN A 351 -10.37 -14.03 -7.46
C ASN A 351 -11.88 -13.77 -7.41
N GLY A 352 -12.27 -12.77 -6.62
CA GLY A 352 -13.68 -12.43 -6.38
C GLY A 352 -14.46 -13.40 -5.48
N ALA A 353 -13.77 -14.28 -4.75
CA ALA A 353 -14.39 -15.12 -3.74
C ALA A 353 -14.45 -14.41 -2.37
N ILE A 354 -15.66 -14.30 -1.82
CA ILE A 354 -15.94 -13.58 -0.57
C ILE A 354 -16.28 -14.53 0.59
N THR A 355 -16.02 -14.04 1.80
CA THR A 355 -16.37 -14.70 3.07
C THR A 355 -16.96 -13.67 4.03
N LEU A 356 -17.83 -14.10 4.96
CA LEU A 356 -18.37 -13.19 5.98
C LEU A 356 -17.26 -12.57 6.84
N VAL A 357 -16.22 -13.34 7.16
CA VAL A 357 -15.03 -12.86 7.88
C VAL A 357 -14.29 -11.80 7.06
N GLY A 358 -14.14 -12.00 5.75
CA GLY A 358 -13.55 -11.02 4.84
C GLY A 358 -14.35 -9.72 4.78
N LEU A 359 -15.67 -9.78 4.60
CA LEU A 359 -16.56 -8.61 4.55
C LEU A 359 -16.58 -7.81 5.86
N LEU A 360 -16.58 -8.49 7.02
CA LEU A 360 -16.42 -7.81 8.31
C LEU A 360 -15.02 -7.17 8.43
N SER A 361 -13.99 -7.85 7.94
CA SER A 361 -12.62 -7.32 7.93
C SER A 361 -12.47 -6.09 7.04
N SER A 362 -13.12 -6.03 5.88
CA SER A 362 -13.09 -4.84 5.02
C SER A 362 -13.84 -3.65 5.61
N LEU A 363 -14.98 -3.90 6.26
CA LEU A 363 -15.68 -2.88 7.05
C LEU A 363 -14.77 -2.30 8.14
N PHE A 364 -14.10 -3.13 8.94
CA PHE A 364 -13.18 -2.65 9.98
C PHE A 364 -11.92 -1.98 9.42
N GLY A 365 -11.39 -2.44 8.28
CA GLY A 365 -10.27 -1.81 7.59
C GLY A 365 -10.61 -0.39 7.13
N GLY A 366 -11.76 -0.22 6.47
CA GLY A 366 -12.28 1.09 6.08
C GLY A 366 -12.59 1.99 7.29
N MET A 367 -13.16 1.42 8.35
CA MET A 367 -13.44 2.13 9.61
C MET A 367 -12.16 2.64 10.27
N ALA A 368 -11.08 1.86 10.26
CA ALA A 368 -9.79 2.28 10.81
C ALA A 368 -9.22 3.49 10.05
N VAL A 369 -9.31 3.49 8.72
CA VAL A 369 -8.89 4.64 7.88
C VAL A 369 -9.77 5.86 8.14
N GLY A 370 -11.09 5.71 8.17
CA GLY A 370 -12.03 6.79 8.52
C GLY A 370 -11.82 7.36 9.92
N THR A 371 -11.47 6.50 10.89
CA THR A 371 -11.12 6.91 12.27
C THR A 371 -9.82 7.71 12.29
N ALA A 372 -8.81 7.31 11.51
CA ALA A 372 -7.55 8.06 11.38
C ALA A 372 -7.79 9.47 10.83
N TYR A 373 -8.62 9.59 9.78
CA TYR A 373 -9.04 10.87 9.23
C TYR A 373 -9.74 11.72 10.31
N PHE A 374 -10.79 11.17 10.95
CA PHE A 374 -11.58 11.87 11.96
C PHE A 374 -10.76 12.35 13.16
N LEU A 375 -9.88 11.49 13.71
CA LEU A 375 -8.97 11.90 14.80
C LEU A 375 -8.01 13.02 14.37
N THR A 376 -7.58 13.04 13.10
CA THR A 376 -6.71 14.10 12.59
C THR A 376 -7.47 15.42 12.45
N GLN A 377 -8.74 15.37 12.03
CA GLN A 377 -9.62 16.54 12.05
C GLN A 377 -9.73 17.14 13.46
N LEU A 378 -10.04 16.30 14.47
CA LEU A 378 -10.13 16.73 15.87
C LEU A 378 -8.87 17.40 16.44
N LEU A 379 -7.68 17.08 15.89
CA LEU A 379 -6.41 17.60 16.38
C LEU A 379 -5.94 18.88 15.66
N PHE A 380 -6.37 19.10 14.41
CA PHE A 380 -5.79 20.15 13.54
C PHE A 380 -6.81 21.15 12.97
N VAL A 381 -8.11 20.90 13.06
CA VAL A 381 -9.16 21.85 12.61
C VAL A 381 -9.66 22.64 13.82
N THR A 382 -9.52 23.97 13.78
CA THR A 382 -9.94 24.85 14.88
C THR A 382 -11.46 25.04 14.94
N ASP A 383 -12.13 25.10 13.79
CA ASP A 383 -13.51 25.59 13.69
C ASP A 383 -14.56 24.45 13.71
N LEU A 384 -14.23 23.34 14.37
CA LEU A 384 -15.07 22.15 14.46
C LEU A 384 -16.41 22.41 15.16
N GLU A 385 -16.41 23.25 16.20
CA GLU A 385 -17.61 23.57 17.01
C GLU A 385 -18.71 24.30 16.20
N VAL A 386 -18.32 25.00 15.13
CA VAL A 386 -19.22 25.77 14.24
C VAL A 386 -19.44 25.05 12.89
N SER A 387 -19.03 23.79 12.81
CA SER A 387 -19.08 22.97 11.60
C SER A 387 -20.06 21.81 11.74
N ALA A 388 -20.47 21.23 10.61
CA ALA A 388 -21.30 20.03 10.60
C ALA A 388 -20.63 18.90 11.43
N PRO A 389 -21.38 18.04 12.14
CA PRO A 389 -20.83 16.90 12.86
C PRO A 389 -19.93 16.02 11.97
N GLN A 390 -18.66 15.84 12.38
CA GLN A 390 -17.65 15.13 11.58
C GLN A 390 -17.59 13.60 11.84
N TRP A 391 -18.34 13.07 12.82
CA TRP A 391 -18.43 11.62 13.08
C TRP A 391 -18.85 10.75 11.87
N PRO A 392 -19.65 11.21 10.88
CA PRO A 392 -20.01 10.40 9.71
C PRO A 392 -18.82 9.97 8.86
N ILE A 393 -17.66 10.64 8.99
CA ILE A 393 -16.38 10.24 8.35
C ILE A 393 -16.03 8.78 8.68
N VAL A 394 -16.25 8.36 9.93
CA VAL A 394 -15.92 6.99 10.38
C VAL A 394 -16.83 5.96 9.72
N VAL A 395 -18.14 6.25 9.67
CA VAL A 395 -19.15 5.38 9.02
C VAL A 395 -18.97 5.36 7.51
N PHE A 396 -18.65 6.51 6.91
CA PHE A 396 -18.31 6.63 5.49
C PHE A 396 -17.07 5.79 5.14
N GLY A 397 -16.00 5.87 5.95
CA GLY A 397 -14.82 5.01 5.78
C GLY A 397 -15.16 3.53 5.87
N ALA A 398 -15.96 3.12 6.86
CA ALA A 398 -16.42 1.74 7.01
C ALA A 398 -17.23 1.25 5.80
N ALA A 399 -18.15 2.08 5.29
CA ALA A 399 -18.94 1.79 4.09
C ALA A 399 -18.06 1.73 2.83
N ALA A 400 -17.08 2.63 2.69
CA ALA A 400 -16.13 2.65 1.58
C ALA A 400 -15.25 1.40 1.54
N GLY A 401 -14.76 0.92 2.69
CA GLY A 401 -14.00 -0.32 2.77
C GLY A 401 -14.84 -1.56 2.40
N LEU A 402 -16.06 -1.65 2.94
CA LEU A 402 -16.97 -2.75 2.61
C LEU A 402 -17.36 -2.74 1.12
N LEU A 403 -17.93 -1.65 0.62
CA LEU A 403 -18.38 -1.52 -0.77
C LEU A 403 -17.21 -1.63 -1.76
N GLY A 404 -16.04 -1.10 -1.40
CA GLY A 404 -14.80 -1.27 -2.14
C GLY A 404 -14.42 -2.72 -2.33
N SER A 405 -14.31 -3.49 -1.25
CA SER A 405 -14.03 -4.93 -1.33
C SER A 405 -15.07 -5.74 -2.12
N ILE A 406 -16.33 -5.30 -2.14
CA ILE A 406 -17.42 -5.90 -2.92
C ILE A 406 -17.26 -5.60 -4.41
N VAL A 407 -16.98 -4.34 -4.78
CA VAL A 407 -16.70 -3.93 -6.16
C VAL A 407 -15.44 -4.61 -6.69
N ASP A 408 -14.37 -4.64 -5.89
CA ASP A 408 -13.13 -5.32 -6.22
C ASP A 408 -13.36 -6.81 -6.48
N SER A 409 -14.07 -7.48 -5.57
CA SER A 409 -14.45 -8.89 -5.74
C SER A 409 -15.29 -9.14 -6.99
N TYR A 410 -16.22 -8.24 -7.32
CA TYR A 410 -17.05 -8.37 -8.52
C TYR A 410 -16.22 -8.20 -9.81
N LEU A 411 -15.31 -7.24 -9.84
CA LEU A 411 -14.37 -7.04 -10.94
C LEU A 411 -13.38 -8.22 -11.05
N GLY A 412 -12.90 -8.76 -9.93
CA GLY A 412 -12.04 -9.94 -9.90
C GLY A 412 -12.73 -11.18 -10.46
N ALA A 413 -13.93 -11.50 -9.99
CA ALA A 413 -14.72 -12.65 -10.47
C ALA A 413 -15.07 -12.60 -11.98
N THR A 414 -15.03 -11.41 -12.59
CA THR A 414 -15.42 -11.19 -14.00
C THR A 414 -14.25 -10.89 -14.94
N MET A 415 -13.20 -10.21 -14.46
CA MET A 415 -12.11 -9.65 -15.28
C MET A 415 -10.70 -10.11 -14.90
N GLN A 416 -10.54 -10.92 -13.84
CA GLN A 416 -9.29 -11.62 -13.51
C GLN A 416 -9.44 -13.11 -13.77
N TYR A 417 -8.40 -13.77 -14.25
CA TYR A 417 -8.42 -15.23 -14.40
C TYR A 417 -8.22 -15.89 -13.03
N SER A 418 -8.94 -16.97 -12.75
CA SER A 418 -8.57 -17.95 -11.73
C SER A 418 -8.71 -19.36 -12.27
N GLY A 419 -7.68 -20.17 -12.10
CA GLY A 419 -7.69 -21.60 -12.39
C GLY A 419 -7.08 -22.40 -11.23
N PHE A 420 -7.56 -23.62 -11.01
CA PHE A 420 -7.00 -24.54 -10.02
C PHE A 420 -5.93 -25.42 -10.68
N ASP A 421 -4.67 -25.27 -10.29
CA ASP A 421 -3.58 -26.13 -10.77
C ASP A 421 -3.53 -27.43 -9.95
N GLN A 422 -3.69 -28.55 -10.64
CA GLN A 422 -3.72 -29.87 -10.00
C GLN A 422 -2.35 -30.33 -9.49
N ASN A 423 -1.25 -29.81 -10.05
CA ASN A 423 0.10 -30.19 -9.64
C ASN A 423 0.50 -29.54 -8.31
N THR A 424 0.13 -28.26 -8.11
CA THR A 424 0.44 -27.51 -6.89
C THR A 424 -0.68 -27.57 -5.85
N GLY A 425 -1.92 -27.88 -6.25
CA GLY A 425 -3.10 -27.86 -5.39
C GLY A 425 -3.54 -26.45 -4.99
N MET A 426 -3.11 -25.43 -5.74
CA MET A 426 -3.37 -24.01 -5.47
C MET A 426 -4.16 -23.35 -6.61
N VAL A 427 -4.75 -22.20 -6.32
CA VAL A 427 -5.31 -21.33 -7.36
C VAL A 427 -4.18 -20.49 -7.98
N VAL A 428 -4.21 -20.37 -9.31
CA VAL A 428 -3.27 -19.58 -10.11
C VAL A 428 -4.03 -18.52 -10.94
N ASN A 429 -3.39 -17.36 -11.11
CA ASN A 429 -3.95 -16.20 -11.82
C ASN A 429 -3.66 -16.20 -13.34
N HIS A 430 -3.10 -17.28 -13.88
CA HIS A 430 -2.74 -17.43 -15.29
C HIS A 430 -3.02 -18.84 -15.79
N GLU A 431 -3.25 -18.97 -17.09
CA GLU A 431 -3.48 -20.27 -17.74
C GLU A 431 -2.19 -21.11 -17.75
N THR A 432 -2.19 -22.23 -17.02
CA THR A 432 -1.19 -23.30 -17.13
C THR A 432 -1.81 -24.55 -17.76
N LYS A 433 -0.97 -25.43 -18.32
CA LYS A 433 -1.40 -26.65 -19.01
C LYS A 433 -2.28 -27.57 -18.15
N ASP A 434 -2.06 -27.55 -16.85
CA ASP A 434 -2.71 -28.42 -15.87
C ASP A 434 -3.70 -27.64 -14.96
N SER A 435 -3.95 -26.36 -15.28
CA SER A 435 -4.96 -25.55 -14.58
C SER A 435 -6.37 -25.82 -15.12
N LYS A 436 -7.29 -26.12 -14.21
CA LYS A 436 -8.73 -26.14 -14.49
C LYS A 436 -9.31 -24.76 -14.18
N HIS A 437 -9.82 -24.07 -15.20
CA HIS A 437 -10.48 -22.76 -15.04
C HIS A 437 -11.62 -22.79 -14.00
N ILE A 438 -11.71 -21.74 -13.18
CA ILE A 438 -12.74 -21.52 -12.17
C ILE A 438 -13.61 -20.30 -12.55
N SER A 439 -12.99 -19.13 -12.74
CA SER A 439 -13.71 -17.85 -12.87
C SER A 439 -12.96 -16.81 -13.69
N GLY A 440 -13.72 -15.80 -14.13
CA GLY A 440 -13.25 -14.63 -14.86
C GLY A 440 -12.45 -14.91 -16.13
N LYS A 441 -11.65 -13.93 -16.55
CA LYS A 441 -10.90 -13.90 -17.81
C LYS A 441 -9.57 -13.18 -17.60
N PRO A 442 -8.50 -13.45 -18.36
CA PRO A 442 -7.21 -12.77 -18.21
C PRO A 442 -7.23 -11.37 -18.86
N ILE A 443 -8.09 -10.47 -18.36
CA ILE A 443 -8.24 -9.10 -18.87
C ILE A 443 -7.45 -8.11 -18.01
N LEU A 444 -7.58 -8.22 -16.69
CA LEU A 444 -6.95 -7.35 -15.70
C LEU A 444 -6.11 -8.17 -14.71
N ASP A 445 -5.13 -7.52 -14.08
CA ASP A 445 -4.37 -8.05 -12.95
C ASP A 445 -4.92 -7.52 -11.60
N ASN A 446 -4.30 -7.92 -10.49
CA ASN A 446 -4.72 -7.47 -9.16
C ASN A 446 -4.56 -5.95 -8.95
N ASN A 447 -3.48 -5.38 -9.49
CA ASN A 447 -3.16 -3.97 -9.31
C ASN A 447 -4.16 -3.09 -10.09
N THR A 448 -4.55 -3.50 -11.29
CA THR A 448 -5.50 -2.77 -12.14
C THR A 448 -6.94 -2.87 -11.62
N VAL A 449 -7.35 -4.02 -11.05
CA VAL A 449 -8.68 -4.11 -10.41
C VAL A 449 -8.76 -3.22 -9.17
N ASN A 450 -7.74 -3.23 -8.30
CA ASN A 450 -7.65 -2.31 -7.15
C ASN A 450 -7.71 -0.82 -7.57
N LEU A 451 -7.11 -0.47 -8.70
CA LEU A 451 -7.19 0.88 -9.26
C LEU A 451 -8.63 1.20 -9.74
N PHE A 452 -9.28 0.30 -10.49
CA PHE A 452 -10.65 0.56 -10.96
C PHE A 452 -11.70 0.54 -9.84
N SER A 453 -11.57 -0.34 -8.85
CA SER A 453 -12.48 -0.41 -7.69
C SER A 453 -12.38 0.87 -6.85
N SER A 454 -11.16 1.33 -6.54
CA SER A 454 -10.93 2.58 -5.81
C SER A 454 -11.39 3.82 -6.59
N ILE A 455 -11.20 3.90 -7.91
CA ILE A 455 -11.76 4.98 -8.75
C ILE A 455 -13.29 5.00 -8.67
N LEU A 456 -13.96 3.85 -8.85
CA LEU A 456 -15.41 3.79 -8.85
C LEU A 456 -15.99 4.26 -7.50
N ILE A 457 -15.42 3.79 -6.40
CA ILE A 457 -15.82 4.16 -5.04
C ILE A 457 -15.54 5.63 -4.75
N ALA A 458 -14.39 6.17 -5.17
CA ALA A 458 -14.03 7.58 -5.02
C ALA A 458 -14.96 8.53 -5.79
N LEU A 459 -15.49 8.11 -6.94
CA LEU A 459 -16.42 8.91 -7.75
C LEU A 459 -17.87 8.81 -7.26
N VAL A 460 -18.34 7.61 -6.91
CA VAL A 460 -19.76 7.36 -6.61
C VAL A 460 -20.10 7.67 -5.15
N LEU A 461 -19.30 7.22 -4.20
CA LEU A 461 -19.70 7.20 -2.80
C LEU A 461 -19.84 8.59 -2.15
N PRO A 462 -19.02 9.61 -2.47
CA PRO A 462 -19.25 10.98 -2.00
C PRO A 462 -20.58 11.58 -2.49
N GLY A 463 -21.07 11.17 -3.68
CA GLY A 463 -22.37 11.57 -4.20
C GLY A 463 -23.54 10.94 -3.45
N VAL A 464 -23.36 9.71 -2.99
CA VAL A 464 -24.30 9.05 -2.08
C VAL A 464 -24.26 9.73 -0.70
N ALA A 465 -23.07 10.09 -0.20
CA ALA A 465 -22.89 10.79 1.06
C ALA A 465 -23.52 12.19 1.11
N LEU A 466 -23.47 12.95 0.01
CA LEU A 466 -24.12 14.27 -0.12
C LEU A 466 -25.62 14.26 0.26
N CYS A 467 -26.31 13.14 0.05
CA CYS A 467 -27.73 12.99 0.34
C CYS A 467 -28.05 12.88 1.84
N PHE A 468 -27.10 12.42 2.67
CA PHE A 468 -27.30 12.18 4.11
C PHE A 468 -26.27 12.83 5.03
N TRP A 469 -25.29 13.56 4.49
CA TRP A 469 -24.33 14.29 5.31
C TRP A 469 -25.05 15.35 6.15
N PRO A 470 -24.76 15.43 7.47
CA PRO A 470 -25.26 16.51 8.32
C PRO A 470 -24.92 17.88 7.72
N ARG A 471 -25.86 18.81 7.78
CA ARG A 471 -25.64 20.21 7.40
C ARG A 471 -25.57 21.04 8.67
N GLY A 472 -24.54 21.88 8.77
CA GLY A 472 -24.38 22.87 9.84
C GLY A 472 -25.02 24.20 9.48
#